data_AF-A0A8S3TJK5-F1
#
_entry.id   AF-A0A8S3TJK5-F1
#
_cell.length_a   1.000
_cell.length_b   1.000
_cell.length_c   1.000
_cell.angle_alpha   90.00
_cell.angle_beta   90.00
_cell.angle_gamma   90.00
#
_symmetry.space_group_name_H-M   'P 1'
#
loop_
_entity.id
_entity.type
_entity.pdbx_description
1 polymer ?
#
loop_
_entity_poly.entity_id
_entity_poly.type
_entity_poly.pdbx_seq_one_letter_code
_entity_poly.pdbx_strand_id
1 'polypeptide(L)'
;MNNAVFGKTMENLRKRTDIKLLNDQSKARKLISKPTFHAFKIFNDDLVAVHMLKQRLYLNRPIYVGFTILDLSKTLMYDFHYNYIKDKYGSRATLLFTDTDSLCYNINTDDIYQDMMEDKHLFDTSEYNPEHRLYSTLNKKVLGKMKDETHGIPIQEFVGLKSKMYSLIYEENKKLCEKKTAKGIKKSVIKHDTRHEHYKQCLFNKEIHMSTMTQIRSYDHTLYNISINKLGLSPYDDKRYLLDDGIQSLPENLNDDSFIDSRYPSLIILDDLMRDVTNSKDVCELFVEGSHHRNLSVACILQNAFSKGKESRTMSINSQYIVLFKNPRDQVGPAIFARQMYPNNPKKFMNKYKEGTQQPYGSLFIDLKQNTPEDDRLKLNIFENKNMIGGGVSEEYISRKELEPPQFEESFQSEQTYLPDEKEIMPSCDDCGVVLEKRSDLARHMNKWCPENNDLKRKREFEDEDIPSKKSRVNEIDIEDGEDMAFIKLAELAREANADIWEEKVDKYMDGDMKEDHAMSKANRKLKDEDMDQFLSRYSSLIEYLIQLQNGKLHGKVMKMITGLVNDGMDYEKAIKIAIRKYKPMLESFLDEAIDNETNIDGSESENSIDDDEEEEEEEDEDDESSTI
;
A
#
# COMPACT_ATOMS: atom_id res chain seq x y z
N MET A 1 9.54 -13.44 14.05
CA MET A 1 10.63 -13.08 13.11
C MET A 1 10.09 -12.55 11.76
N ASN A 2 8.78 -12.67 11.52
CA ASN A 2 8.14 -12.53 10.20
C ASN A 2 8.32 -11.14 9.54
N ASN A 3 8.17 -10.04 10.30
CA ASN A 3 8.29 -8.69 9.73
C ASN A 3 9.71 -8.35 9.27
N ALA A 4 10.75 -8.96 9.87
CA ALA A 4 12.13 -8.71 9.50
C ALA A 4 12.47 -9.35 8.15
N VAL A 5 11.87 -10.50 7.84
CA VAL A 5 12.02 -11.18 6.54
C VAL A 5 11.45 -10.32 5.43
N PHE A 6 10.22 -9.81 5.60
CA PHE A 6 9.62 -8.82 4.71
C PHE A 6 10.51 -7.58 4.54
N GLY A 7 10.97 -6.97 5.63
CA GLY A 7 11.84 -5.79 5.55
C GLY A 7 13.15 -6.05 4.78
N LYS A 8 13.65 -7.29 4.83
CA LYS A 8 14.87 -7.69 4.14
C LYS A 8 14.68 -7.79 2.62
N THR A 9 13.51 -8.20 2.13
CA THR A 9 13.24 -8.24 0.68
C THR A 9 13.21 -6.83 0.07
N MET A 10 12.85 -5.82 0.86
CA MET A 10 12.84 -4.40 0.50
C MET A 10 14.15 -3.66 0.83
N GLU A 11 15.24 -4.37 1.17
CA GLU A 11 16.51 -3.74 1.54
C GLU A 11 17.07 -2.89 0.37
N ASN A 12 17.24 -1.58 0.60
CA ASN A 12 17.86 -0.71 -0.39
C ASN A 12 19.39 -0.85 -0.36
N LEU A 13 19.91 -1.71 -1.25
CA LEU A 13 21.34 -1.96 -1.38
C LEU A 13 22.14 -0.73 -1.84
N ARG A 14 21.51 0.25 -2.51
CA ARG A 14 22.19 1.47 -3.01
C ARG A 14 22.64 2.39 -1.89
N LYS A 15 22.00 2.31 -0.71
CA LYS A 15 22.41 3.07 0.49
C LYS A 15 23.62 2.47 1.20
N ARG A 16 24.16 1.34 0.72
CA ARG A 16 25.40 0.77 1.25
C ARG A 16 26.59 1.62 0.84
N THR A 17 27.52 1.79 1.77
CA THR A 17 28.75 2.55 1.59
C THR A 17 29.92 1.72 2.07
N ASP A 18 31.07 1.86 1.41
CA ASP A 18 32.33 1.32 1.89
C ASP A 18 32.97 2.31 2.86
N ILE A 19 33.18 1.89 4.10
CA ILE A 19 33.89 2.70 5.09
C ILE A 19 35.30 2.12 5.25
N LYS A 20 36.32 2.96 5.05
CA LYS A 20 37.72 2.62 5.31
C LYS A 20 38.21 3.42 6.51
N LEU A 21 38.64 2.73 7.55
CA LEU A 21 39.29 3.33 8.72
C LEU A 21 40.79 3.38 8.47
N LEU A 22 41.40 4.55 8.64
CA LEU A 22 42.80 4.80 8.32
C LEU A 22 43.50 5.59 9.43
N ASN A 23 44.76 5.27 9.66
CA ASN A 23 45.69 6.00 10.53
C ASN A 23 46.88 6.63 9.76
N ASP A 24 46.85 6.57 8.43
CA ASP A 24 47.92 7.04 7.57
C ASP A 24 47.42 8.15 6.62
N GLN A 25 48.08 9.31 6.69
CA GLN A 25 47.71 10.49 5.90
C GLN A 25 47.86 10.28 4.39
N SER A 26 48.87 9.54 3.95
CA SER A 26 49.13 9.27 2.53
C SER A 26 48.04 8.37 1.94
N LYS A 27 47.63 7.31 2.66
CA LYS A 27 46.53 6.42 2.30
C LYS A 27 45.21 7.19 2.26
N ALA A 28 44.96 8.07 3.23
CA ALA A 28 43.76 8.90 3.27
C ALA A 28 43.67 9.83 2.03
N ARG A 29 44.76 10.54 1.70
CA ARG A 29 44.82 11.39 0.50
C ARG A 29 44.55 10.60 -0.79
N LYS A 30 45.10 9.38 -0.90
CA LYS A 30 44.86 8.49 -2.05
C LYS A 30 43.39 8.08 -2.19
N LEU A 31 42.67 7.85 -1.09
CA LEU A 31 41.24 7.54 -1.15
C LEU A 31 40.39 8.76 -1.46
N ILE A 32 40.70 9.93 -0.88
CA ILE A 32 39.97 11.19 -1.13
C ILE A 32 40.08 11.62 -2.61
N SER A 33 41.19 11.31 -3.28
CA SER A 33 41.34 11.60 -4.71
C SER A 33 40.55 10.67 -5.64
N LYS A 34 39.94 9.58 -5.12
CA LYS A 34 39.16 8.66 -5.96
C LYS A 34 37.78 9.24 -6.29
N PRO A 35 37.23 8.99 -7.49
CA PRO A 35 35.91 9.48 -7.87
C PRO A 35 34.76 8.90 -7.01
N THR A 36 35.00 7.79 -6.32
CA THR A 36 34.04 7.20 -5.39
C THR A 36 34.08 7.79 -3.99
N PHE A 37 34.94 8.77 -3.72
CA PHE A 37 34.95 9.46 -2.44
C PHE A 37 33.62 10.20 -2.22
N HIS A 38 32.99 9.96 -1.06
CA HIS A 38 31.75 10.64 -0.68
C HIS A 38 31.97 11.63 0.46
N ALA A 39 32.61 11.18 1.55
CA ALA A 39 32.85 11.98 2.74
C ALA A 39 34.00 11.38 3.56
N PHE A 40 34.51 12.13 4.54
CA PHE A 40 35.35 11.57 5.59
C PHE A 40 34.90 12.11 6.95
N LYS A 41 35.20 11.36 8.00
CA LYS A 41 35.00 11.75 9.40
C LYS A 41 36.30 11.51 10.16
N ILE A 42 36.87 12.57 10.73
CA ILE A 42 38.05 12.49 11.60
C ILE A 42 37.54 12.20 13.00
N PHE A 43 38.02 11.12 13.63
CA PHE A 43 37.69 10.79 15.01
C PHE A 43 38.70 11.40 15.99
N ASN A 44 39.98 11.36 15.63
CA ASN A 44 41.09 11.98 16.34
C ASN A 44 42.29 12.15 15.39
N ASP A 45 43.43 12.59 15.91
CA ASP A 45 44.64 12.87 15.12
C ASP A 45 45.19 11.63 14.39
N ASP A 46 44.90 10.43 14.90
CA ASP A 46 45.44 9.15 14.41
C ASP A 46 44.39 8.28 13.69
N LEU A 47 43.12 8.71 13.58
CA LEU A 47 42.06 7.90 13.01
C LEU A 47 41.03 8.72 12.21
N VAL A 48 40.89 8.35 10.93
CA VAL A 48 39.90 8.89 10.01
C VAL A 48 39.09 7.77 9.35
N ALA A 49 37.78 7.92 9.30
CA ALA A 49 36.90 7.15 8.42
C ALA A 49 36.76 7.86 7.06
N VAL A 50 37.02 7.15 5.97
CA VAL A 50 36.72 7.62 4.61
C VAL A 50 35.54 6.81 4.07
N HIS A 51 34.45 7.51 3.77
CA HIS A 51 33.22 6.96 3.20
C HIS A 51 33.33 6.99 1.67
N MET A 52 33.21 5.81 1.07
CA MET A 52 33.32 5.58 -0.35
C MET A 52 32.02 5.00 -0.90
N LEU A 53 31.58 5.49 -2.04
CA LEU A 53 30.50 4.90 -2.81
C LEU A 53 30.94 3.52 -3.34
N LYS A 54 30.00 2.57 -3.34
CA LYS A 54 30.19 1.26 -3.97
C LYS A 54 30.33 1.43 -5.48
N GLN A 55 31.45 0.99 -6.06
CA GLN A 55 31.69 1.06 -7.51
C GLN A 55 30.79 0.11 -8.31
N ARG A 56 30.53 -1.07 -7.73
CA ARG A 56 29.65 -2.09 -8.29
C ARG A 56 28.66 -2.50 -7.22
N LEU A 57 27.40 -2.65 -7.61
CA LEU A 57 26.33 -3.05 -6.73
C LEU A 57 25.61 -4.25 -7.34
N TYR A 58 25.51 -5.34 -6.58
CA TYR A 58 24.77 -6.53 -6.99
C TYR A 58 23.35 -6.46 -6.44
N LEU A 59 22.34 -6.33 -7.31
CA LEU A 59 20.94 -6.19 -6.92
C LEU A 59 20.29 -7.55 -6.64
N ASN A 60 20.65 -8.17 -5.52
CA ASN A 60 20.19 -9.51 -5.13
C ASN A 60 19.10 -9.50 -4.05
N ARG A 61 18.15 -8.55 -4.14
CA ARG A 61 17.00 -8.52 -3.24
C ARG A 61 15.72 -8.74 -4.04
N PRO A 62 14.85 -9.67 -3.61
CA PRO A 62 13.59 -9.93 -4.30
C PRO A 62 12.57 -8.84 -3.94
N ILE A 63 12.82 -7.61 -4.40
CA ILE A 63 12.01 -6.41 -4.06
C ILE A 63 10.54 -6.61 -4.44
N TYR A 64 10.27 -7.34 -5.54
CA TYR A 64 8.92 -7.68 -5.97
C TYR A 64 8.13 -8.44 -4.90
N VAL A 65 8.77 -9.30 -4.09
CA VAL A 65 8.10 -10.00 -2.98
C VAL A 65 7.62 -9.00 -1.93
N GLY A 66 8.50 -8.06 -1.52
CA GLY A 66 8.13 -7.03 -0.56
C GLY A 66 7.05 -6.10 -1.08
N PHE A 67 7.14 -5.70 -2.35
CA PHE A 67 6.11 -4.92 -3.02
C PHE A 67 4.75 -5.61 -2.98
N THR A 68 4.69 -6.88 -3.38
CA THR A 68 3.44 -7.68 -3.38
C THR A 68 2.86 -7.81 -1.98
N ILE A 69 3.68 -8.07 -0.96
CA ILE A 69 3.22 -8.16 0.44
C ILE A 69 2.56 -6.85 0.89
N LEU A 70 3.15 -5.70 0.55
CA LEU A 70 2.58 -4.39 0.88
C LEU A 70 1.24 -4.15 0.20
N ASP A 71 1.11 -4.53 -1.07
CA ASP A 71 -0.14 -4.32 -1.82
C ASP A 71 -1.25 -5.26 -1.37
N LEU A 72 -0.93 -6.53 -1.07
CA LEU A 72 -1.88 -7.45 -0.46
C LEU A 72 -2.34 -6.96 0.91
N SER A 73 -1.42 -6.44 1.73
CA SER A 73 -1.75 -5.87 3.05
C SER A 73 -2.71 -4.68 2.93
N LYS A 74 -2.46 -3.74 2.01
CA LYS A 74 -3.39 -2.61 1.77
C LYS A 74 -4.75 -3.10 1.25
N THR A 75 -4.73 -4.08 0.33
CA THR A 75 -5.95 -4.64 -0.27
C THR A 75 -6.84 -5.22 0.81
N LEU A 76 -6.29 -5.98 1.77
CA LEU A 76 -7.05 -6.51 2.91
C LEU A 76 -7.71 -5.39 3.75
N MET A 77 -6.97 -4.32 4.03
CA MET A 77 -7.49 -3.17 4.79
C MET A 77 -8.59 -2.43 4.01
N TYR A 78 -8.41 -2.27 2.70
CA TYR A 78 -9.39 -1.63 1.82
C TYR A 78 -10.64 -2.47 1.60
N ASP A 79 -10.50 -3.78 1.47
CA ASP A 79 -11.62 -4.71 1.37
C ASP A 79 -12.50 -4.62 2.62
N PHE A 80 -11.88 -4.70 3.81
CA PHE A 80 -12.63 -4.54 5.06
C PHE A 80 -13.28 -3.15 5.19
N HIS A 81 -12.61 -2.08 4.75
CA HIS A 81 -13.19 -0.74 4.79
C HIS A 81 -14.35 -0.58 3.80
N TYR A 82 -14.12 -0.80 2.51
CA TYR A 82 -15.06 -0.46 1.44
C TYR A 82 -16.14 -1.52 1.26
N ASN A 83 -15.78 -2.81 1.28
CA ASN A 83 -16.71 -3.89 0.97
C ASN A 83 -17.46 -4.41 2.20
N TYR A 84 -16.94 -4.19 3.42
CA TYR A 84 -17.63 -4.56 4.65
C TYR A 84 -18.17 -3.35 5.41
N ILE A 85 -17.32 -2.46 5.93
CA ILE A 85 -17.77 -1.34 6.77
C ILE A 85 -18.64 -0.34 5.99
N LYS A 86 -18.21 0.10 4.81
CA LYS A 86 -18.95 1.08 4.02
C LYS A 86 -20.21 0.47 3.40
N ASP A 87 -20.22 -0.80 3.05
CA ASP A 87 -21.42 -1.50 2.59
C ASP A 87 -22.47 -1.61 3.70
N LYS A 88 -22.08 -2.10 4.89
CA LYS A 88 -23.00 -2.30 6.03
C LYS A 88 -23.52 -0.99 6.64
N TYR A 89 -22.65 0.01 6.79
CA TYR A 89 -22.98 1.24 7.55
C TYR A 89 -23.15 2.49 6.68
N GLY A 90 -22.63 2.51 5.45
CA GLY A 90 -22.75 3.66 4.55
C GLY A 90 -22.24 4.96 5.18
N SER A 91 -23.08 5.99 5.20
CA SER A 91 -22.76 7.29 5.83
C SER A 91 -22.74 7.26 7.36
N ARG A 92 -23.25 6.19 8.00
CA ARG A 92 -23.24 6.03 9.46
C ARG A 92 -21.88 5.69 10.03
N ALA A 93 -20.93 5.26 9.19
CA ALA A 93 -19.55 4.98 9.57
C ALA A 93 -18.61 6.09 9.07
N THR A 94 -17.87 6.68 10.01
CA THR A 94 -16.79 7.64 9.76
C THR A 94 -15.46 7.01 10.17
N LEU A 95 -14.51 6.95 9.24
CA LEU A 95 -13.14 6.50 9.55
C LEU A 95 -12.38 7.65 10.24
N LEU A 96 -11.99 7.43 11.49
CA LEU A 96 -11.31 8.42 12.33
C LEU A 96 -9.79 8.43 12.08
N PHE A 97 -9.18 7.26 11.97
CA PHE A 97 -7.80 7.12 11.50
C PHE A 97 -7.54 5.72 10.93
N THR A 98 -6.44 5.62 10.18
CA THR A 98 -5.80 4.35 9.82
C THR A 98 -4.29 4.46 9.99
N ASP A 99 -3.66 3.42 10.52
CA ASP A 99 -2.20 3.29 10.55
C ASP A 99 -1.82 1.84 10.24
N THR A 100 -1.31 1.62 9.02
CA THR A 100 -0.80 0.34 8.50
C THR A 100 -1.84 -0.79 8.49
N ASP A 101 -2.09 -1.40 9.64
CA ASP A 101 -2.94 -2.57 9.87
C ASP A 101 -4.08 -2.30 10.87
N SER A 102 -4.30 -1.03 11.21
CA SER A 102 -5.35 -0.59 12.14
C SER A 102 -6.35 0.38 11.50
N LEU A 103 -7.60 0.28 11.95
CA LEU A 103 -8.72 1.15 11.59
C LEU A 103 -9.46 1.55 12.86
N CYS A 104 -9.80 2.83 12.99
CA CYS A 104 -10.65 3.31 14.07
C CYS A 104 -11.86 4.04 13.49
N TYR A 105 -13.05 3.68 13.95
CA TYR A 105 -14.30 4.16 13.41
C TYR A 105 -15.16 4.82 14.47
N ASN A 106 -15.91 5.84 14.05
CA ASN A 106 -17.13 6.27 14.70
C ASN A 106 -18.31 5.70 13.89
N ILE A 107 -19.08 4.78 14.48
CA ILE A 107 -20.19 4.09 13.82
C ILE A 107 -21.48 4.38 14.58
N ASN A 108 -22.48 4.89 13.89
CA ASN A 108 -23.83 5.04 14.43
C ASN A 108 -24.69 3.81 14.10
N THR A 109 -24.98 3.00 15.11
CA THR A 109 -25.80 1.78 15.02
C THR A 109 -26.47 1.51 16.37
N ASP A 110 -27.49 0.65 16.40
CA ASP A 110 -28.23 0.35 17.64
C ASP A 110 -27.35 -0.43 18.63
N ASP A 111 -26.60 -1.42 18.15
CA ASP A 111 -25.68 -2.22 18.95
C ASP A 111 -24.56 -2.84 18.08
N ILE A 112 -23.38 -2.21 18.11
CA ILE A 112 -22.23 -2.66 17.29
C ILE A 112 -21.80 -4.08 17.62
N TYR A 113 -21.97 -4.53 18.86
CA TYR A 113 -21.59 -5.88 19.27
C TYR A 113 -22.59 -6.92 18.80
N GLN A 114 -23.85 -6.53 18.57
CA GLN A 114 -24.82 -7.38 17.90
C GLN A 114 -24.47 -7.51 16.40
N ASP A 115 -24.13 -6.40 15.76
CA ASP A 115 -23.69 -6.39 14.36
C ASP A 115 -22.44 -7.26 14.15
N MET A 116 -21.48 -7.22 15.09
CA MET A 116 -20.28 -8.08 15.08
C MET A 116 -20.59 -9.56 15.35
N MET A 117 -21.69 -9.88 16.05
CA MET A 117 -22.08 -11.27 16.32
C MET A 117 -22.52 -11.97 15.03
N GLU A 118 -23.27 -11.27 14.19
CA GLU A 118 -23.72 -11.76 12.89
C GLU A 118 -22.53 -12.02 11.96
N ASP A 119 -21.51 -11.18 12.05
CA ASP A 119 -20.30 -11.25 11.23
C ASP A 119 -19.09 -11.82 11.98
N LYS A 120 -19.32 -12.65 13.01
CA LYS A 120 -18.26 -13.14 13.93
C LYS A 120 -17.09 -13.82 13.20
N HIS A 121 -17.34 -14.39 12.03
CA HIS A 121 -16.33 -15.01 11.19
C HIS A 121 -15.24 -14.03 10.70
N LEU A 122 -15.46 -12.72 10.74
CA LEU A 122 -14.48 -11.70 10.36
C LEU A 122 -13.57 -11.26 11.52
N PHE A 123 -13.95 -11.53 12.76
CA PHE A 123 -13.32 -10.94 13.94
C PHE A 123 -12.59 -11.95 14.82
N ASP A 124 -11.45 -11.54 15.37
CA ASP A 124 -10.80 -12.19 16.51
C ASP A 124 -11.25 -11.52 17.81
N THR A 125 -12.15 -12.19 18.54
CA THR A 125 -12.70 -11.75 19.82
C THR A 125 -12.15 -12.55 21.00
N SER A 126 -10.99 -13.20 20.83
CA SER A 126 -10.42 -14.10 21.82
C SER A 126 -9.85 -13.42 23.07
N GLU A 127 -9.68 -12.10 23.03
CA GLU A 127 -9.20 -11.29 24.17
C GLU A 127 -10.32 -10.56 24.92
N TYR A 128 -11.58 -10.78 24.54
CA TYR A 128 -12.70 -10.24 25.29
C TYR A 128 -12.76 -10.89 26.68
N ASN A 129 -13.43 -10.24 27.63
CA ASN A 129 -13.75 -10.89 28.90
C ASN A 129 -14.50 -12.21 28.63
N PRO A 130 -14.12 -13.35 29.25
CA PRO A 130 -14.81 -14.62 29.06
C PRO A 130 -16.32 -14.61 29.33
N GLU A 131 -16.82 -13.66 30.12
CA GLU A 131 -18.25 -13.46 30.37
C GLU A 131 -18.96 -12.66 29.25
N HIS A 132 -18.22 -12.04 28.35
CA HIS A 132 -18.76 -11.26 27.25
C HIS A 132 -19.36 -12.15 26.17
N ARG A 133 -20.56 -11.83 25.67
CA ARG A 133 -21.29 -12.66 24.69
C ARG A 133 -20.50 -12.98 23.41
N LEU A 134 -19.64 -12.07 22.95
CA LEU A 134 -18.80 -12.24 21.76
C LEU A 134 -17.52 -13.06 22.00
N TYR A 135 -17.14 -13.35 23.25
CA TYR A 135 -15.89 -14.04 23.55
C TYR A 135 -15.82 -15.37 22.81
N SER A 136 -14.71 -15.57 22.08
CA SER A 136 -14.50 -16.79 21.33
C SER A 136 -13.05 -16.98 20.95
N THR A 137 -12.52 -18.19 21.15
CA THR A 137 -11.17 -18.56 20.74
C THR A 137 -11.08 -19.12 19.32
N LEU A 138 -12.21 -19.18 18.58
CA LEU A 138 -12.28 -19.81 17.26
C LEU A 138 -11.39 -19.13 16.21
N ASN A 139 -11.33 -17.80 16.24
CA ASN A 139 -10.52 -16.99 15.32
C ASN A 139 -9.20 -16.52 15.94
N LYS A 140 -8.80 -17.07 17.11
CA LYS A 140 -7.62 -16.61 17.85
C LYS A 140 -6.37 -16.72 16.98
N LYS A 141 -5.75 -15.57 16.66
CA LYS A 141 -4.54 -15.47 15.82
C LYS A 141 -4.70 -16.03 14.40
N VAL A 142 -5.93 -16.18 13.91
CA VAL A 142 -6.16 -16.57 12.51
C VAL A 142 -5.82 -15.38 11.60
N LEU A 143 -5.02 -15.63 10.56
CA LEU A 143 -4.57 -14.59 9.64
C LEU A 143 -5.74 -13.86 8.98
N GLY A 144 -5.61 -12.54 8.84
CA GLY A 144 -6.59 -11.67 8.19
C GLY A 144 -7.85 -11.36 9.01
N LYS A 145 -8.02 -11.93 10.21
CA LYS A 145 -9.14 -11.60 11.10
C LYS A 145 -8.90 -10.28 11.81
N MET A 146 -9.93 -9.44 11.88
CA MET A 146 -9.85 -8.14 12.53
C MET A 146 -10.00 -8.28 14.04
N LYS A 147 -9.02 -7.79 14.77
CA LYS A 147 -9.02 -7.81 16.23
C LYS A 147 -9.52 -6.48 16.79
N ASP A 148 -10.40 -6.54 17.78
CA ASP A 148 -10.77 -5.37 18.57
C ASP A 148 -9.70 -5.08 19.63
N GLU A 149 -8.93 -4.02 19.42
CA GLU A 149 -7.84 -3.60 20.30
C GLU A 149 -8.29 -3.08 21.67
N THR A 150 -9.59 -2.86 21.87
CA THR A 150 -10.17 -2.40 23.14
C THR A 150 -10.87 -3.50 23.92
N HIS A 151 -10.72 -4.76 23.48
CA HIS A 151 -11.21 -5.95 24.19
C HIS A 151 -12.73 -5.93 24.46
N GLY A 152 -13.52 -5.34 23.56
CA GLY A 152 -14.96 -5.20 23.72
C GLY A 152 -15.39 -4.00 24.57
N ILE A 153 -14.49 -3.05 24.84
CA ILE A 153 -14.78 -1.86 25.65
C ILE A 153 -14.96 -0.65 24.73
N PRO A 154 -16.12 0.02 24.71
CA PRO A 154 -16.35 1.16 23.86
C PRO A 154 -15.38 2.32 24.13
N ILE A 155 -14.86 2.90 23.06
CA ILE A 155 -14.09 4.14 23.10
C ILE A 155 -15.06 5.29 23.41
N GLN A 156 -14.75 6.08 24.43
CA GLN A 156 -15.55 7.23 24.85
C GLN A 156 -15.18 8.50 24.09
N GLU A 157 -13.87 8.71 23.87
CA GLU A 157 -13.37 9.92 23.19
C GLU A 157 -12.12 9.59 22.36
N PHE A 158 -12.03 10.20 21.18
CA PHE A 158 -10.87 10.13 20.28
C PHE A 158 -10.42 11.54 19.90
N VAL A 159 -9.11 11.76 19.86
CA VAL A 159 -8.50 12.96 19.30
C VAL A 159 -7.38 12.56 18.36
N GLY A 160 -7.47 12.94 17.09
CA GLY A 160 -6.42 12.78 16.10
C GLY A 160 -5.87 14.15 15.71
N LEU A 161 -4.56 14.35 15.85
CA LEU A 161 -3.89 15.60 15.45
C LEU A 161 -3.27 15.50 14.06
N LYS A 162 -2.65 14.35 13.76
CA LYS A 162 -2.07 14.01 12.45
C LYS A 162 -1.73 12.52 12.39
N SER A 163 -1.24 12.06 11.25
CA SER A 163 -0.74 10.68 11.09
C SER A 163 0.23 10.30 12.23
N LYS A 164 -0.05 9.17 12.89
CA LYS A 164 0.71 8.64 14.04
C LYS A 164 0.75 9.56 15.26
N MET A 165 -0.25 10.43 15.40
CA MET A 165 -0.41 11.33 16.55
C MET A 165 -1.87 11.43 16.97
N TYR A 166 -2.27 10.61 17.95
CA TYR A 166 -3.65 10.50 18.40
C TYR A 166 -3.77 9.98 19.83
N SER A 167 -4.93 10.18 20.43
CA SER A 167 -5.27 9.65 21.75
C SER A 167 -6.71 9.15 21.83
N LEU A 168 -6.91 8.11 22.63
CA LEU A 168 -8.18 7.46 22.91
C LEU A 168 -8.42 7.40 24.42
N ILE A 169 -9.66 7.58 24.84
CA ILE A 169 -10.12 7.32 26.21
C ILE A 169 -11.19 6.23 26.19
N TYR A 170 -11.09 5.28 27.10
CA TYR A 170 -12.08 4.24 27.35
C TYR A 170 -12.08 3.84 28.83
N GLU A 171 -13.12 3.18 29.30
CA GLU A 171 -13.26 2.79 30.71
C GLU A 171 -13.18 1.28 30.90
N GLU A 172 -12.12 0.81 31.54
CA GLU A 172 -11.89 -0.61 31.82
C GLU A 172 -11.86 -0.85 33.32
N ASN A 173 -12.69 -1.78 33.82
CA ASN A 173 -12.78 -2.10 35.25
C ASN A 173 -12.98 -0.88 36.16
N LYS A 174 -13.85 0.06 35.73
CA LYS A 174 -14.13 1.33 36.42
C LYS A 174 -12.92 2.28 36.53
N LYS A 175 -11.93 2.11 35.66
CA LYS A 175 -10.76 2.99 35.56
C LYS A 175 -10.70 3.60 34.16
N LEU A 176 -10.43 4.90 34.13
CA LEU A 176 -10.19 5.62 32.90
C LEU A 176 -8.82 5.21 32.33
N CYS A 177 -8.82 4.68 31.11
CA CYS A 177 -7.65 4.27 30.38
C CYS A 177 -7.38 5.24 29.22
N GLU A 178 -6.11 5.61 29.04
CA GLU A 178 -5.68 6.47 27.93
C GLU A 178 -4.69 5.71 27.03
N LYS A 179 -5.07 5.47 25.77
CA LYS A 179 -4.12 5.04 24.73
C LYS A 179 -3.63 6.27 23.99
N LYS A 180 -2.31 6.48 23.97
CA LYS A 180 -1.67 7.69 23.42
C LYS A 180 -0.54 7.31 22.47
N THR A 181 -0.54 7.95 21.31
CA THR A 181 0.47 7.77 20.27
C THR A 181 0.97 9.13 19.84
N ALA A 182 2.29 9.36 19.90
CA ALA A 182 2.94 10.56 19.39
C ALA A 182 4.26 10.18 18.71
N LYS A 183 4.30 10.23 17.37
CA LYS A 183 5.50 9.90 16.58
C LYS A 183 6.70 10.77 16.99
N GLY A 184 7.83 10.11 17.24
CA GLY A 184 9.09 10.78 17.60
C GLY A 184 9.26 11.09 19.09
N ILE A 185 8.27 10.76 19.93
CA ILE A 185 8.34 10.93 21.38
C ILE A 185 8.49 9.57 22.07
N LYS A 186 9.35 9.49 23.08
CA LYS A 186 9.61 8.24 23.81
C LYS A 186 8.35 7.76 24.53
N LYS A 187 8.13 6.44 24.51
CA LYS A 187 6.99 5.78 25.20
C LYS A 187 6.92 6.13 26.69
N SER A 188 8.06 6.27 27.38
CA SER A 188 8.09 6.65 28.79
C SER A 188 7.56 8.07 29.01
N VAL A 189 7.97 9.02 28.18
CA VAL A 189 7.49 10.42 28.24
C VAL A 189 5.99 10.48 27.94
N ILE A 190 5.52 9.77 26.91
CA ILE A 190 4.08 9.67 26.61
C ILE A 190 3.29 9.10 27.80
N LYS A 191 3.85 8.10 28.48
CA LYS A 191 3.21 7.46 29.64
C LYS A 191 3.10 8.40 30.84
N HIS A 192 4.15 9.14 31.15
CA HIS A 192 4.24 9.93 32.38
C HIS A 192 3.79 11.38 32.22
N ASP A 193 4.13 12.02 31.10
CA ASP A 193 4.05 13.48 30.93
C ASP A 193 3.00 13.91 29.92
N THR A 194 2.53 13.00 29.06
CA THR A 194 1.45 13.28 28.11
C THR A 194 0.11 12.74 28.61
N ARG A 195 -0.96 13.53 28.45
CA ARG A 195 -2.35 13.16 28.75
C ARG A 195 -3.23 13.39 27.54
N HIS A 196 -4.38 12.72 27.48
CA HIS A 196 -5.37 12.94 26.42
C HIS A 196 -5.79 14.43 26.35
N GLU A 197 -5.90 15.10 27.50
CA GLU A 197 -6.22 16.52 27.58
C GLU A 197 -5.22 17.41 26.81
N HIS A 198 -3.92 17.06 26.78
CA HIS A 198 -2.94 17.82 25.99
C HIS A 198 -3.23 17.73 24.48
N TYR A 199 -3.81 16.63 23.99
CA TYR A 199 -4.23 16.52 22.59
C TYR A 199 -5.45 17.41 22.32
N LYS A 200 -6.41 17.49 23.26
CA LYS A 200 -7.59 18.37 23.14
C LYS A 200 -7.19 19.84 23.13
N GLN A 201 -6.33 20.25 24.07
CA GLN A 201 -5.78 21.60 24.12
C GLN A 201 -5.02 21.94 22.84
N CYS A 202 -4.23 21.00 22.33
CA CYS A 202 -3.55 21.16 21.05
C CYS A 202 -4.56 21.38 19.90
N LEU A 203 -5.61 20.56 19.79
CA LEU A 203 -6.60 20.65 18.73
C LEU A 203 -7.42 21.95 18.78
N PHE A 204 -8.00 22.26 19.94
CA PHE A 204 -8.97 23.34 20.11
C PHE A 204 -8.32 24.70 20.44
N ASN A 205 -7.29 24.71 21.28
CA ASN A 205 -6.62 25.96 21.68
C ASN A 205 -5.38 26.27 20.84
N LYS A 206 -5.02 25.37 19.91
CA LYS A 206 -3.80 25.48 19.08
C LYS A 206 -2.53 25.53 19.92
N GLU A 207 -2.54 24.88 21.08
CA GLU A 207 -1.41 24.82 21.98
C GLU A 207 -0.35 23.83 21.51
N ILE A 208 0.91 24.26 21.55
CA ILE A 208 2.05 23.39 21.24
C ILE A 208 2.54 22.75 22.54
N HIS A 209 2.66 21.43 22.55
CA HIS A 209 3.20 20.68 23.69
C HIS A 209 4.64 20.25 23.42
N MET A 210 5.59 20.80 24.18
CA MET A 210 7.00 20.40 24.15
C MET A 210 7.24 19.23 25.11
N SER A 211 8.10 18.30 24.70
CA SER A 211 8.43 17.11 25.48
C SER A 211 9.93 16.98 25.65
N THR A 212 10.36 16.94 26.91
CA THR A 212 11.76 16.69 27.28
C THR A 212 12.00 15.19 27.35
N MET A 213 13.02 14.71 26.65
CA MET A 213 13.43 13.32 26.69
C MET A 213 14.94 13.20 26.88
N THR A 214 15.33 12.26 27.72
CA THR A 214 16.73 11.95 27.99
C THR A 214 17.15 10.73 27.17
N GLN A 215 18.28 10.81 26.48
CA GLN A 215 18.82 9.71 25.66
C GLN A 215 20.34 9.62 25.74
N ILE A 216 20.84 8.41 25.54
CA ILE A 216 22.27 8.17 25.38
C ILE A 216 22.57 8.34 23.90
N ARG A 217 23.49 9.23 23.55
CA ARG A 217 24.02 9.38 22.18
C ARG A 217 25.53 9.25 22.19
N SER A 218 26.08 8.72 21.11
CA SER A 218 27.52 8.70 20.87
C SER A 218 27.90 9.87 19.96
N TYR A 219 28.77 10.76 20.44
CA TYR A 219 29.46 11.73 19.60
C TYR A 219 30.95 11.38 19.64
N ASP A 220 31.52 11.10 18.47
CA ASP A 220 32.93 10.75 18.30
C ASP A 220 33.40 9.65 19.26
N HIS A 221 32.60 8.57 19.33
CA HIS A 221 32.78 7.41 20.21
C HIS A 221 32.75 7.71 21.71
N THR A 222 32.43 8.93 22.11
CA THR A 222 32.16 9.29 23.50
C THR A 222 30.67 9.26 23.75
N LEU A 223 30.24 8.50 24.77
CA LEU A 223 28.84 8.41 25.16
C LEU A 223 28.45 9.60 26.03
N TYR A 224 27.37 10.28 25.64
CA TYR A 224 26.79 11.38 26.39
C TYR A 224 25.37 11.03 26.81
N ASN A 225 25.02 11.45 28.02
CA ASN A 225 23.63 11.51 28.44
C ASN A 225 23.08 12.90 28.10
N ILE A 226 22.26 12.99 27.06
CA ILE A 226 21.71 14.25 26.58
C ILE A 226 20.22 14.35 26.89
N SER A 227 19.80 15.55 27.28
CA SER A 227 18.38 15.89 27.38
C SER A 227 17.99 16.75 26.18
N ILE A 228 17.05 16.27 25.39
CA ILE A 228 16.53 16.94 24.21
C ILE A 228 15.12 17.41 24.53
N ASN A 229 14.82 18.67 24.22
CA ASN A 229 13.45 19.18 24.23
C ASN A 229 12.93 19.20 22.79
N LYS A 230 11.93 18.36 22.49
CA LYS A 230 11.39 18.18 21.14
C LYS A 230 9.91 18.60 21.10
N LEU A 231 9.48 19.05 19.93
CA LEU A 231 8.07 19.27 19.64
C LEU A 231 7.30 17.96 19.78
N GLY A 232 6.45 17.86 20.81
CA GLY A 232 5.68 16.67 21.15
C GLY A 232 4.36 16.62 20.40
N LEU A 233 3.46 17.56 20.71
CA LEU A 233 2.16 17.72 20.05
C LEU A 233 2.11 19.08 19.36
N SER A 234 1.53 19.11 18.16
CA SER A 234 1.36 20.33 17.37
C SER A 234 0.00 20.32 16.68
N PRO A 235 -0.69 21.48 16.58
CA PRO A 235 -1.95 21.60 15.85
C PRO A 235 -1.76 21.57 14.33
N TYR A 236 -0.52 21.61 13.85
CA TYR A 236 -0.20 21.63 12.43
C TYR A 236 -0.07 20.20 11.87
N ASP A 237 -0.94 19.88 10.91
CA ASP A 237 -0.83 18.72 10.02
C ASP A 237 -0.35 19.22 8.65
N ASP A 238 0.75 18.66 8.17
CA ASP A 238 1.40 19.02 6.89
C ASP A 238 0.87 18.19 5.71
N LYS A 239 -0.23 17.46 5.92
CA LYS A 239 -0.87 16.61 4.90
C LYS A 239 -2.34 16.92 4.71
N ARG A 240 -2.94 17.65 5.65
CA ARG A 240 -4.38 17.92 5.67
C ARG A 240 -4.66 19.35 6.11
N TYR A 241 -5.55 19.98 5.38
CA TYR A 241 -6.13 21.27 5.73
C TYR A 241 -7.31 21.07 6.69
N LEU A 242 -7.18 21.57 7.92
CA LEU A 242 -8.25 21.53 8.92
C LEU A 242 -9.31 22.60 8.58
N LEU A 243 -10.58 22.22 8.59
CA LEU A 243 -11.71 23.12 8.35
C LEU A 243 -11.98 24.00 9.58
N ASP A 244 -12.82 25.03 9.38
CA ASP A 244 -13.14 26.03 10.40
C ASP A 244 -13.82 25.43 11.64
N ASP A 245 -14.42 24.24 11.52
CA ASP A 245 -14.99 23.49 12.64
C ASP A 245 -13.92 22.88 13.58
N GLY A 246 -12.66 22.91 13.16
CA GLY A 246 -11.52 22.39 13.91
C GLY A 246 -11.47 20.87 14.02
N ILE A 247 -12.32 20.14 13.30
CA ILE A 247 -12.48 18.67 13.42
C ILE A 247 -12.36 18.02 12.04
N GLN A 248 -13.10 18.51 11.05
CA GLN A 248 -13.04 17.99 9.70
C GLN A 248 -11.79 18.51 8.99
N SER A 249 -11.25 17.72 8.07
CA SER A 249 -10.09 18.13 7.29
C SER A 249 -10.13 17.58 5.88
N LEU A 250 -9.56 18.33 4.96
CA LEU A 250 -9.39 17.95 3.56
C LEU A 250 -7.92 17.66 3.27
N PRO A 251 -7.59 16.78 2.30
CA PRO A 251 -6.20 16.62 1.87
C PRO A 251 -5.65 17.91 1.27
N GLU A 252 -4.38 18.23 1.50
CA GLU A 252 -3.75 19.45 0.95
C GLU A 252 -3.67 19.44 -0.59
N ASN A 253 -3.68 18.25 -1.21
CA ASN A 253 -3.52 18.06 -2.65
C ASN A 253 -4.85 18.02 -3.42
N LEU A 254 -5.91 18.70 -2.96
CA LEU A 254 -7.18 18.80 -3.71
C LEU A 254 -6.98 19.33 -5.14
N ASN A 255 -5.91 20.09 -5.37
CA ASN A 255 -5.55 20.67 -6.65
C ASN A 255 -4.69 19.73 -7.53
N ASP A 256 -4.37 18.51 -7.08
CA ASP A 256 -3.66 17.53 -7.89
C ASP A 256 -4.62 16.90 -8.92
N ASP A 257 -4.17 16.76 -10.16
CA ASP A 257 -4.93 16.16 -11.25
C ASP A 257 -5.33 14.71 -10.97
N SER A 258 -4.62 14.05 -10.05
CA SER A 258 -4.90 12.70 -9.57
C SER A 258 -6.07 12.60 -8.59
N PHE A 259 -6.53 13.72 -8.02
CA PHE A 259 -7.60 13.74 -7.01
C PHE A 259 -8.97 13.36 -7.60
N ILE A 260 -9.23 13.75 -8.86
CA ILE A 260 -10.39 13.29 -9.63
C ILE A 260 -9.91 12.26 -10.63
N ASP A 261 -10.03 10.98 -10.27
CA ASP A 261 -9.63 9.87 -11.12
C ASP A 261 -10.41 9.89 -12.44
N SER A 262 -9.71 10.21 -13.53
CA SER A 262 -10.28 10.32 -14.87
C SER A 262 -10.81 8.99 -15.43
N ARG A 263 -10.55 7.85 -14.78
CA ARG A 263 -11.12 6.55 -15.15
C ARG A 263 -12.62 6.49 -14.83
N TYR A 264 -13.10 7.27 -13.86
CA TYR A 264 -14.49 7.23 -13.41
C TYR A 264 -15.26 8.51 -13.81
N PRO A 265 -16.51 8.39 -14.29
CA PRO A 265 -17.37 9.54 -14.52
C PRO A 265 -17.64 10.29 -13.22
N SER A 266 -17.22 11.55 -13.17
CA SER A 266 -17.38 12.41 -11.99
C SER A 266 -18.27 13.60 -12.29
N LEU A 267 -19.04 14.08 -11.32
CA LEU A 267 -19.87 15.28 -11.43
C LEU A 267 -19.51 16.26 -10.30
N ILE A 268 -19.09 17.47 -10.66
CA ILE A 268 -18.92 18.60 -9.74
C ILE A 268 -20.15 19.49 -9.82
N ILE A 269 -20.75 19.82 -8.68
CA ILE A 269 -21.84 20.79 -8.57
C ILE A 269 -21.35 21.98 -7.76
N LEU A 270 -21.38 23.17 -8.36
CA LEU A 270 -21.04 24.44 -7.74
C LEU A 270 -22.34 25.20 -7.48
N ASP A 271 -22.81 25.14 -6.25
CA ASP A 271 -24.03 25.78 -5.79
C ASP A 271 -23.73 26.90 -4.77
N ASP A 272 -24.51 27.97 -4.80
CA ASP A 272 -24.39 29.18 -3.97
C ASP A 272 -23.02 29.90 -3.97
N LEU A 273 -22.17 29.62 -4.95
CA LEU A 273 -20.82 30.19 -5.08
C LEU A 273 -20.69 31.19 -6.25
N MET A 274 -21.79 31.84 -6.68
CA MET A 274 -21.83 32.65 -7.91
C MET A 274 -20.70 33.71 -7.98
N ARG A 275 -20.36 34.37 -6.88
CA ARG A 275 -19.29 35.41 -6.86
C ARG A 275 -17.90 34.80 -6.97
N ASP A 276 -17.65 33.70 -6.27
CA ASP A 276 -16.34 33.07 -6.22
C ASP A 276 -16.05 32.33 -7.53
N VAL A 277 -17.05 31.62 -8.06
CA VAL A 277 -16.97 30.92 -9.35
C VAL A 277 -16.65 31.88 -10.48
N THR A 278 -17.36 33.02 -10.56
CA THR A 278 -17.21 33.95 -11.70
C THR A 278 -15.92 34.75 -11.70
N ASN A 279 -15.14 34.69 -10.60
CA ASN A 279 -13.82 35.32 -10.47
C ASN A 279 -12.67 34.31 -10.33
N SER A 280 -12.96 33.01 -10.30
CA SER A 280 -11.96 31.96 -10.16
C SER A 280 -11.44 31.50 -11.51
N LYS A 281 -10.12 31.64 -11.72
CA LYS A 281 -9.43 31.12 -12.90
C LYS A 281 -9.47 29.59 -12.93
N ASP A 282 -9.30 28.94 -11.78
CA ASP A 282 -9.25 27.48 -11.65
C ASP A 282 -10.61 26.86 -12.03
N VAL A 283 -11.72 27.48 -11.59
CA VAL A 283 -13.06 27.02 -11.99
C VAL A 283 -13.28 27.25 -13.48
N CYS A 284 -12.78 28.36 -14.04
CA CYS A 284 -12.87 28.60 -15.48
C CYS A 284 -12.12 27.51 -16.28
N GLU A 285 -10.95 27.08 -15.83
CA GLU A 285 -10.16 26.01 -16.48
C GLU A 285 -10.93 24.67 -16.52
N LEU A 286 -11.79 24.39 -15.54
CA LEU A 286 -12.68 23.22 -15.58
C LEU A 286 -13.68 23.27 -16.74
N PHE A 287 -14.19 24.46 -17.09
CA PHE A 287 -15.13 24.66 -18.20
C PHE A 287 -14.43 24.72 -19.57
N VAL A 288 -13.15 25.10 -19.63
CA VAL A 288 -12.39 25.27 -20.88
C VAL A 288 -11.64 24.01 -21.30
N GLU A 289 -11.00 23.31 -20.35
CA GLU A 289 -10.16 22.13 -20.64
C GLU A 289 -10.54 20.93 -19.79
N GLY A 290 -10.80 21.16 -18.49
CA GLY A 290 -10.99 20.07 -17.52
C GLY A 290 -12.12 19.11 -17.87
N SER A 291 -13.30 19.62 -18.20
CA SER A 291 -14.49 18.81 -18.58
C SER A 291 -14.38 18.12 -19.95
N HIS A 292 -13.42 18.52 -20.80
CA HIS A 292 -13.19 17.89 -22.10
C HIS A 292 -12.13 16.79 -22.05
N HIS A 293 -11.09 17.00 -21.25
CA HIS A 293 -9.95 16.09 -21.16
C HIS A 293 -10.07 15.08 -20.02
N ARG A 294 -11.03 15.26 -19.13
CA ARG A 294 -11.32 14.35 -18.01
C ARG A 294 -12.73 13.80 -18.15
N ASN A 295 -12.97 12.63 -17.59
CA ASN A 295 -14.31 12.02 -17.49
C ASN A 295 -15.16 12.76 -16.43
N LEU A 296 -15.33 14.08 -16.61
CA LEU A 296 -15.80 15.02 -15.61
C LEU A 296 -16.89 15.93 -16.18
N SER A 297 -18.05 15.92 -15.53
CA SER A 297 -19.12 16.90 -15.76
C SER A 297 -19.06 17.98 -14.68
N VAL A 298 -19.31 19.24 -15.07
CA VAL A 298 -19.34 20.37 -14.14
C VAL A 298 -20.65 21.12 -14.31
N ALA A 299 -21.40 21.24 -13.22
CA ALA A 299 -22.64 22.01 -13.15
C ALA A 299 -22.42 23.22 -12.24
N CYS A 300 -22.72 24.41 -12.74
CA CYS A 300 -22.68 25.63 -11.93
C CYS A 300 -24.06 26.28 -11.89
N ILE A 301 -24.57 26.51 -10.68
CA ILE A 301 -25.86 27.12 -10.43
C ILE A 301 -25.63 28.62 -10.18
N LEU A 302 -26.19 29.45 -11.05
CA LEU A 302 -26.03 30.89 -11.00
C LEU A 302 -27.37 31.58 -10.75
N GLN A 303 -27.42 32.52 -9.80
CA GLN A 303 -28.62 33.33 -9.58
C GLN A 303 -28.85 34.35 -10.73
N ASN A 304 -27.81 34.65 -11.50
CA ASN A 304 -27.85 35.51 -12.68
C ASN A 304 -26.95 34.94 -13.79
N ALA A 305 -27.52 34.67 -14.96
CA ALA A 305 -26.81 34.14 -16.13
C ALA A 305 -25.70 35.09 -16.66
N PHE A 306 -25.81 36.39 -16.38
CA PHE A 306 -24.82 37.41 -16.75
C PHE A 306 -24.25 38.09 -15.50
N SER A 307 -23.83 37.28 -14.53
CA SER A 307 -23.15 37.72 -13.32
C SER A 307 -21.85 38.47 -13.64
N LYS A 308 -21.52 39.47 -12.83
CA LYS A 308 -20.28 40.25 -12.98
C LYS A 308 -19.12 39.45 -12.41
N GLY A 309 -18.18 39.06 -13.27
CA GLY A 309 -16.92 38.43 -12.89
C GLY A 309 -16.00 38.30 -14.10
N LYS A 310 -14.69 38.25 -13.86
CA LYS A 310 -13.68 38.23 -14.92
C LYS A 310 -13.84 37.03 -15.85
N GLU A 311 -14.25 35.88 -15.31
CA GLU A 311 -14.30 34.61 -16.02
C GLU A 311 -15.72 34.22 -16.48
N SER A 312 -16.76 34.94 -16.05
CA SER A 312 -18.17 34.63 -16.32
C SER A 312 -18.48 34.44 -17.81
N ARG A 313 -17.93 35.32 -18.67
CA ARG A 313 -18.12 35.23 -20.12
C ARG A 313 -17.46 33.99 -20.71
N THR A 314 -16.24 33.67 -20.29
CA THR A 314 -15.47 32.53 -20.79
C THR A 314 -16.19 31.23 -20.41
N MET A 315 -16.64 31.10 -19.16
CA MET A 315 -17.42 29.95 -18.70
C MET A 315 -18.72 29.77 -19.48
N SER A 316 -19.47 30.86 -19.70
CA SER A 316 -20.74 30.81 -20.43
C SER A 316 -20.58 30.40 -21.90
N ILE A 317 -19.48 30.77 -22.56
CA ILE A 317 -19.22 30.42 -23.96
C ILE A 317 -18.80 28.95 -24.11
N ASN A 318 -18.05 28.42 -23.14
CA ASN A 318 -17.57 27.03 -23.17
C ASN A 318 -18.57 26.02 -22.57
N SER A 319 -19.70 26.49 -22.04
CA SER A 319 -20.77 25.62 -21.52
C SER A 319 -21.45 24.85 -22.65
N GLN A 320 -21.49 23.52 -22.55
CA GLN A 320 -22.20 22.66 -23.51
C GLN A 320 -23.72 22.73 -23.36
N TYR A 321 -24.18 23.00 -22.15
CA TYR A 321 -25.59 23.00 -21.78
C TYR A 321 -25.90 24.20 -20.90
N ILE A 322 -27.06 24.81 -21.13
CA ILE A 322 -27.61 25.87 -20.27
C ILE A 322 -29.04 25.50 -19.90
N VAL A 323 -29.35 25.59 -18.61
CA VAL A 323 -30.71 25.45 -18.10
C VAL A 323 -31.19 26.81 -17.61
N LEU A 324 -32.28 27.31 -18.20
CA LEU A 324 -32.91 28.54 -17.77
C LEU A 324 -34.19 28.24 -16.98
N PHE A 325 -34.20 28.64 -15.72
CA PHE A 325 -35.40 28.63 -14.89
C PHE A 325 -36.18 29.94 -15.01
N LYS A 326 -37.41 29.94 -14.49
CA LYS A 326 -38.25 31.13 -14.41
C LYS A 326 -37.61 32.20 -13.51
N ASN A 327 -37.27 33.35 -14.09
CA ASN A 327 -36.92 34.54 -13.33
C ASN A 327 -37.96 35.65 -13.59
N PRO A 328 -38.91 35.87 -12.68
CA PRO A 328 -39.96 36.88 -12.87
C PRO A 328 -39.44 38.32 -13.01
N ARG A 329 -38.23 38.60 -12.48
CA ARG A 329 -37.64 39.94 -12.46
C ARG A 329 -36.75 40.20 -13.67
N ASP A 330 -35.98 39.22 -14.10
CA ASP A 330 -34.99 39.37 -15.18
C ASP A 330 -35.42 38.63 -16.46
N GLN A 331 -36.10 39.37 -17.34
CA GLN A 331 -36.45 38.92 -18.69
C GLN A 331 -35.40 39.33 -19.73
N VAL A 332 -34.38 40.11 -19.33
CA VAL A 332 -33.33 40.58 -20.23
C VAL A 332 -32.37 39.45 -20.55
N GLY A 333 -32.04 38.61 -19.56
CA GLY A 333 -31.16 37.46 -19.74
C GLY A 333 -31.62 36.50 -20.86
N PRO A 334 -32.82 35.91 -20.78
CA PRO A 334 -33.36 35.05 -21.84
C PRO A 334 -33.43 35.75 -23.21
N ALA A 335 -33.74 37.05 -23.25
CA ALA A 335 -33.79 37.82 -24.49
C ALA A 335 -32.40 38.06 -25.13
N ILE A 336 -31.32 38.05 -24.34
CA ILE A 336 -29.94 38.08 -24.86
C ILE A 336 -29.62 36.75 -25.52
N PHE A 337 -29.88 35.62 -24.86
CA PHE A 337 -29.70 34.27 -25.46
C PHE A 337 -30.51 34.12 -26.75
N ALA A 338 -31.77 34.55 -26.76
CA ALA A 338 -32.62 34.51 -27.95
C ALA A 338 -32.02 35.25 -29.15
N ARG A 339 -31.42 36.43 -28.93
CA ARG A 339 -30.80 37.23 -29.99
C ARG A 339 -29.46 36.69 -30.45
N GLN A 340 -28.70 36.08 -29.54
CA GLN A 340 -27.40 35.47 -29.87
C GLN A 340 -27.58 34.17 -30.66
N MET A 341 -28.52 33.31 -30.25
CA MET A 341 -28.75 32.02 -30.90
C MET A 341 -29.62 32.13 -32.16
N TYR A 342 -30.64 33.00 -32.14
CA TYR A 342 -31.63 33.12 -33.22
C TYR A 342 -31.77 34.57 -33.70
N PRO A 343 -30.71 35.19 -34.27
CA PRO A 343 -30.74 36.61 -34.64
C PRO A 343 -31.88 36.98 -35.60
N ASN A 344 -32.25 36.06 -36.49
CA ASN A 344 -33.31 36.25 -37.48
C ASN A 344 -34.71 35.88 -36.95
N ASN A 345 -34.81 35.14 -35.84
CA ASN A 345 -36.09 34.76 -35.24
C ASN A 345 -36.01 34.57 -33.70
N PRO A 346 -35.76 35.63 -32.91
CA PRO A 346 -35.67 35.51 -31.45
C PRO A 346 -36.98 35.04 -30.79
N LYS A 347 -38.11 35.20 -31.50
CA LYS A 347 -39.44 34.79 -31.02
C LYS A 347 -39.54 33.27 -30.85
N LYS A 348 -38.85 32.47 -31.69
CA LYS A 348 -38.80 30.99 -31.56
C LYS A 348 -38.35 30.58 -30.15
N PHE A 349 -37.22 31.14 -29.71
CA PHE A 349 -36.66 30.89 -28.39
C PHE A 349 -37.56 31.42 -27.27
N MET A 350 -38.01 32.67 -27.36
CA MET A 350 -38.82 33.29 -26.30
C MET A 350 -40.17 32.60 -26.08
N ASN A 351 -40.77 32.03 -27.14
CA ASN A 351 -41.98 31.23 -27.02
C ASN A 351 -41.70 29.92 -26.26
N LYS A 352 -40.62 29.22 -26.59
CA LYS A 352 -40.19 28.00 -25.88
C LYS A 352 -39.83 28.26 -24.42
N TYR A 353 -39.16 29.37 -24.12
CA TYR A 353 -38.86 29.77 -22.75
C TYR A 353 -40.15 29.99 -21.93
N LYS A 354 -41.13 30.72 -22.49
CA LYS A 354 -42.43 30.94 -21.84
C LYS A 354 -43.21 29.65 -21.63
N GLU A 355 -43.17 28.75 -22.61
CA GLU A 355 -43.77 27.41 -22.54
C GLU A 355 -43.14 26.58 -21.41
N GLY A 356 -41.81 26.47 -21.38
CA GLY A 356 -41.09 25.70 -20.35
C GLY A 356 -41.19 26.30 -18.94
N THR A 357 -41.30 27.61 -18.80
CA THR A 357 -41.36 28.30 -17.50
C THR A 357 -42.78 28.65 -17.03
N GLN A 358 -43.80 28.05 -17.67
CA GLN A 358 -45.19 28.29 -17.31
C GLN A 358 -45.50 27.76 -15.89
N GLN A 359 -45.02 26.56 -15.57
CA GLN A 359 -45.21 25.89 -14.28
C GLN A 359 -44.12 26.27 -13.25
N PRO A 360 -44.39 26.16 -11.94
CA PRO A 360 -43.35 26.25 -10.91
C PRO A 360 -42.21 25.26 -11.18
N TYR A 361 -40.96 25.70 -11.03
CA TYR A 361 -39.74 24.92 -11.34
C TYR A 361 -39.57 24.47 -12.79
N GLY A 362 -40.46 24.91 -13.69
CA GLY A 362 -40.32 24.69 -15.12
C GLY A 362 -39.06 25.34 -15.69
N SER A 363 -38.46 24.69 -16.68
CA SER A 363 -37.17 25.08 -17.25
C SER A 363 -37.12 24.92 -18.76
N LEU A 364 -36.27 25.74 -19.38
CA LEU A 364 -35.83 25.56 -20.76
C LEU A 364 -34.40 25.04 -20.74
N PHE A 365 -34.21 23.84 -21.29
CA PHE A 365 -32.90 23.26 -21.55
C PHE A 365 -32.42 23.68 -22.94
N ILE A 366 -31.16 24.14 -22.99
CA ILE A 366 -30.49 24.63 -24.19
C ILE A 366 -29.27 23.75 -24.44
N ASP A 367 -29.23 23.10 -25.60
CA ASP A 367 -28.10 22.31 -26.06
C ASP A 367 -27.24 23.12 -27.05
N LEU A 368 -26.03 23.44 -26.61
CA LEU A 368 -25.04 24.24 -27.34
C LEU A 368 -23.99 23.39 -28.05
N LYS A 369 -24.10 22.05 -28.03
CA LYS A 369 -23.16 21.20 -28.75
C LYS A 369 -23.25 21.44 -30.26
N GLN A 370 -22.09 21.42 -30.92
CA GLN A 370 -22.00 21.73 -32.35
C GLN A 370 -22.76 20.71 -33.22
N ASN A 371 -22.81 19.45 -32.79
CA ASN A 371 -23.45 18.35 -33.51
C ASN A 371 -24.95 18.20 -33.22
N THR A 372 -25.55 19.02 -32.37
CA THR A 372 -26.99 18.95 -32.08
C THR A 372 -27.81 19.60 -33.22
N PRO A 373 -28.80 18.89 -33.81
CA PRO A 373 -29.68 19.46 -34.82
C PRO A 373 -30.45 20.68 -34.31
N GLU A 374 -30.70 21.65 -35.19
CA GLU A 374 -31.24 22.96 -34.82
C GLU A 374 -32.63 22.90 -34.14
N ASP A 375 -33.44 21.91 -34.51
CA ASP A 375 -34.77 21.72 -33.92
C ASP A 375 -34.74 20.98 -32.58
N ASP A 376 -33.63 20.32 -32.25
CA ASP A 376 -33.44 19.58 -30.99
C ASP A 376 -32.73 20.41 -29.90
N ARG A 377 -32.25 21.62 -30.23
CA ARG A 377 -31.47 22.47 -29.32
C ARG A 377 -32.26 22.98 -28.11
N LEU A 378 -33.58 23.11 -28.23
CA LEU A 378 -34.45 23.70 -27.21
C LEU A 378 -35.43 22.65 -26.68
N LYS A 379 -35.19 22.14 -25.47
CA LYS A 379 -36.04 21.13 -24.82
C LYS A 379 -36.69 21.69 -23.56
N LEU A 380 -37.90 21.27 -23.28
CA LEU A 380 -38.67 21.73 -22.12
C LEU A 380 -38.57 20.71 -20.99
N ASN A 381 -38.43 21.21 -19.76
CA ASN A 381 -38.63 20.44 -18.53
C ASN A 381 -37.92 19.08 -18.47
N ILE A 382 -36.62 19.05 -18.77
CA ILE A 382 -35.82 17.81 -18.74
C ILE A 382 -35.71 17.16 -17.36
N PHE A 383 -36.13 17.86 -16.30
CA PHE A 383 -36.14 17.38 -14.92
C PHE A 383 -37.52 16.86 -14.47
N GLU A 384 -38.55 16.94 -15.31
CA GLU A 384 -39.87 16.38 -15.00
C GLU A 384 -39.89 14.87 -15.28
N ASN A 385 -39.74 14.07 -14.22
CA ASN A 385 -39.97 12.63 -14.28
C ASN A 385 -41.42 12.33 -14.65
N LYS A 386 -41.65 11.69 -15.81
CA LYS A 386 -42.96 11.13 -16.18
C LYS A 386 -43.39 9.90 -15.34
N ASN A 387 -42.68 9.57 -14.25
CA ASN A 387 -42.92 8.38 -13.42
C ASN A 387 -43.20 8.67 -11.93
N MET A 388 -43.69 9.86 -11.55
CA MET A 388 -44.06 10.12 -10.15
C MET A 388 -45.45 10.76 -9.99
N ILE A 389 -46.49 10.13 -10.52
CA ILE A 389 -47.86 10.32 -10.01
C ILE A 389 -48.57 8.97 -9.98
N GLY A 390 -48.59 8.35 -8.79
CA GLY A 390 -49.55 7.28 -8.44
C GLY A 390 -48.98 5.86 -8.30
N GLY A 391 -48.74 5.44 -7.06
CA GLY A 391 -48.79 4.04 -6.63
C GLY A 391 -47.47 3.26 -6.67
N GLY A 392 -47.00 2.86 -5.49
CA GLY A 392 -46.01 1.79 -5.28
C GLY A 392 -44.60 2.11 -5.79
N VAL A 393 -43.65 2.25 -4.87
CA VAL A 393 -42.23 2.21 -5.23
C VAL A 393 -41.92 0.79 -5.72
N SER A 394 -41.97 0.56 -7.02
CA SER A 394 -41.21 -0.50 -7.65
C SER A 394 -39.79 0.01 -7.82
N GLU A 395 -38.88 -0.54 -7.02
CA GLU A 395 -37.44 -0.46 -7.23
C GLU A 395 -37.11 -1.08 -8.59
N GLU A 396 -37.12 -0.30 -9.66
CA GLU A 396 -36.29 -0.59 -10.82
C GLU A 396 -34.92 0.04 -10.58
N TYR A 397 -34.15 -0.67 -9.76
CA TYR A 397 -32.70 -0.72 -9.91
C TYR A 397 -32.39 -0.82 -11.41
N ILE A 398 -31.59 0.11 -11.93
CA ILE A 398 -30.90 -0.10 -13.20
C ILE A 398 -30.03 -1.33 -12.96
N SER A 399 -30.54 -2.49 -13.40
CA SER A 399 -29.81 -3.73 -13.53
C SER A 399 -28.49 -3.39 -14.21
N ARG A 400 -27.39 -3.58 -13.47
CA ARG A 400 -26.07 -3.77 -14.07
C ARG A 400 -26.25 -4.87 -15.10
N LYS A 401 -26.33 -4.50 -16.38
CA LYS A 401 -25.96 -5.43 -17.44
C LYS A 401 -24.54 -5.85 -17.10
N GLU A 402 -24.40 -7.12 -16.77
CA GLU A 402 -23.13 -7.83 -16.61
C GLU A 402 -22.22 -7.42 -17.78
N LEU A 403 -21.22 -6.60 -17.49
CA LEU A 403 -20.04 -6.54 -18.33
C LEU A 403 -19.28 -7.81 -18.02
N GLU A 404 -19.57 -8.88 -18.77
CA GLU A 404 -18.68 -10.04 -18.78
C GLU A 404 -17.28 -9.56 -19.18
N PRO A 405 -16.22 -10.04 -18.50
CA PRO A 405 -14.86 -9.82 -18.98
C PRO A 405 -14.73 -10.43 -20.39
N PRO A 406 -13.92 -9.82 -21.28
CA PRO A 406 -13.76 -10.35 -22.64
C PRO A 406 -13.29 -11.80 -22.57
N GLN A 407 -14.08 -12.70 -23.16
CA GLN A 407 -13.70 -14.08 -23.35
C GLN A 407 -12.52 -14.12 -24.32
N PHE A 408 -11.35 -14.53 -23.83
CA PHE A 408 -10.26 -14.95 -24.69
C PHE A 408 -10.62 -16.32 -25.25
N GLU A 409 -10.99 -16.37 -26.53
CA GLU A 409 -11.04 -17.63 -27.28
C GLU A 409 -9.61 -18.17 -27.40
N GLU A 410 -9.33 -19.28 -26.71
CA GLU A 410 -8.14 -20.09 -26.93
C GLU A 410 -8.20 -20.69 -28.33
N SER A 411 -7.44 -20.13 -29.27
CA SER A 411 -6.94 -20.87 -30.43
C SER A 411 -5.46 -21.17 -30.24
N PHE A 412 -5.18 -22.34 -29.65
CA PHE A 412 -3.86 -22.95 -29.67
C PHE A 412 -3.52 -23.39 -31.10
N GLN A 413 -2.50 -22.78 -31.71
CA GLN A 413 -1.72 -23.41 -32.79
C GLN A 413 -0.22 -23.23 -32.52
N SER A 414 0.39 -24.36 -32.14
CA SER A 414 1.78 -24.82 -32.27
C SER A 414 2.95 -23.83 -32.18
N GLU A 415 3.76 -24.04 -31.13
CA GLU A 415 5.24 -23.99 -31.06
C GLU A 415 5.99 -23.17 -32.11
N GLN A 416 6.45 -21.98 -31.71
CA GLN A 416 7.76 -21.45 -32.11
C GLN A 416 8.43 -20.81 -30.91
N THR A 417 9.65 -21.26 -30.62
CA THR A 417 10.59 -20.74 -29.63
C THR A 417 10.78 -19.23 -29.78
N TYR A 418 10.24 -18.43 -28.85
CA TYR A 418 10.47 -16.99 -28.78
C TYR A 418 11.68 -16.71 -27.88
N LEU A 419 12.78 -16.28 -28.49
CA LEU A 419 13.78 -15.44 -27.83
C LEU A 419 13.18 -14.02 -27.73
N PRO A 420 13.11 -13.39 -26.55
CA PRO A 420 12.48 -12.09 -26.41
C PRO A 420 13.28 -10.99 -27.13
N ASP A 421 12.59 -10.26 -27.99
CA ASP A 421 13.05 -9.10 -28.75
C ASP A 421 13.38 -7.94 -27.77
N GLU A 422 14.42 -7.14 -28.04
CA GLU A 422 14.96 -6.08 -27.15
C GLU A 422 13.95 -4.95 -26.77
N LYS A 423 12.68 -5.07 -27.19
CA LYS A 423 11.59 -4.11 -26.96
C LYS A 423 10.73 -4.40 -25.72
N GLU A 424 10.92 -5.53 -25.04
CA GLU A 424 10.16 -5.91 -23.83
C GLU A 424 10.94 -5.76 -22.52
N ILE A 425 12.02 -4.98 -22.49
CA ILE A 425 12.66 -4.62 -21.21
C ILE A 425 11.80 -3.57 -20.52
N MET A 426 11.04 -3.99 -19.50
CA MET A 426 10.33 -3.07 -18.62
C MET A 426 11.34 -2.09 -17.99
N PRO A 427 11.25 -0.79 -18.28
CA PRO A 427 12.20 0.19 -17.79
C PRO A 427 12.15 0.30 -16.27
N SER A 428 13.29 0.19 -15.61
CA SER A 428 13.42 0.39 -14.17
C SER A 428 14.11 1.72 -13.87
N CYS A 429 13.75 2.33 -12.73
CA CYS A 429 14.42 3.53 -12.25
C CYS A 429 15.78 3.17 -11.65
N ASP A 430 16.86 3.75 -12.18
CA ASP A 430 18.21 3.52 -11.69
C ASP A 430 18.40 3.96 -10.23
N ASP A 431 17.63 4.94 -9.76
CA ASP A 431 17.75 5.53 -8.42
C ASP A 431 17.00 4.71 -7.35
N CYS A 432 15.73 4.37 -7.59
CA CYS A 432 14.89 3.69 -6.59
C CYS A 432 14.58 2.22 -6.92
N GLY A 433 14.90 1.75 -8.12
CA GLY A 433 14.67 0.36 -8.56
C GLY A 433 13.24 0.02 -8.96
N VAL A 434 12.31 0.98 -8.98
CA VAL A 434 10.91 0.75 -9.39
C VAL A 434 10.88 0.41 -10.88
N VAL A 435 10.33 -0.78 -11.21
CA VAL A 435 10.12 -1.27 -12.57
C VAL A 435 8.77 -0.74 -13.07
N LEU A 436 8.76 -0.18 -14.28
CA LEU A 436 7.62 0.52 -14.84
C LEU A 436 7.27 -0.06 -16.19
N GLU A 437 5.98 -0.13 -16.46
CA GLU A 437 5.45 -0.71 -17.70
C GLU A 437 5.89 0.09 -18.93
N LYS A 438 6.07 1.42 -18.80
CA LYS A 438 6.41 2.33 -19.91
C LYS A 438 7.55 3.28 -19.54
N ARG A 439 8.37 3.63 -20.53
CA ARG A 439 9.46 4.62 -20.37
C ARG A 439 8.93 6.02 -20.02
N SER A 440 7.70 6.35 -20.43
CA SER A 440 7.03 7.60 -20.03
C SER A 440 6.72 7.63 -18.54
N ASP A 441 6.36 6.48 -17.95
CA ASP A 441 6.13 6.37 -16.52
C ASP A 441 7.46 6.44 -15.76
N LEU A 442 8.54 5.87 -16.31
CA LEU A 442 9.90 6.07 -15.79
C LEU A 442 10.30 7.55 -15.79
N ALA A 443 10.10 8.26 -16.90
CA ALA A 443 10.42 9.68 -16.98
C ALA A 443 9.57 10.52 -16.00
N ARG A 444 8.29 10.19 -15.81
CA ARG A 444 7.42 10.86 -14.83
C ARG A 444 7.84 10.54 -13.40
N HIS A 445 8.16 9.27 -13.13
CA HIS A 445 8.67 8.81 -11.86
C HIS A 445 9.96 9.54 -11.49
N MET A 446 10.97 9.54 -12.38
CA MET A 446 12.22 10.25 -12.16
C MET A 446 11.99 11.73 -11.89
N ASN A 447 11.12 12.42 -12.63
CA ASN A 447 10.95 13.87 -12.50
C ASN A 447 10.04 14.33 -11.34
N LYS A 448 9.10 13.52 -10.87
CA LYS A 448 8.06 13.96 -9.92
C LYS A 448 7.91 13.10 -8.67
N TRP A 449 8.19 11.79 -8.76
CA TRP A 449 7.75 10.82 -7.75
C TRP A 449 8.88 9.98 -7.16
N CYS A 450 10.09 10.08 -7.70
CA CYS A 450 11.21 9.32 -7.21
C CYS A 450 11.55 9.80 -5.79
N PRO A 451 11.41 8.94 -4.75
CA PRO A 451 11.63 9.34 -3.36
C PRO A 451 13.05 9.85 -3.10
N GLU A 452 14.01 9.34 -3.88
CA GLU A 452 15.43 9.70 -3.80
C GLU A 452 15.75 11.00 -4.56
N ASN A 453 14.81 11.57 -5.33
CA ASN A 453 15.03 12.81 -6.10
C ASN A 453 14.72 14.10 -5.29
N ASN A 454 14.06 13.98 -4.14
CA ASN A 454 13.81 15.11 -3.23
C ASN A 454 15.06 15.55 -2.44
N ASP A 455 16.11 14.72 -2.36
CA ASP A 455 17.29 14.99 -1.54
C ASP A 455 18.38 15.82 -2.25
N LEU A 456 18.22 16.14 -3.53
CA LEU A 456 19.22 16.91 -4.29
C LEU A 456 19.09 18.45 -4.16
N LYS A 457 18.13 18.98 -3.37
CA LYS A 457 17.93 20.44 -3.25
C LYS A 457 17.85 21.06 -1.84
N ARG A 458 18.17 20.34 -0.75
CA ARG A 458 18.38 21.01 0.55
C ARG A 458 19.63 20.52 1.28
N LYS A 459 20.41 21.49 1.75
CA LYS A 459 21.56 21.31 2.65
C LYS A 459 21.14 20.50 3.88
N ARG A 460 21.97 19.50 4.18
CA ARG A 460 22.01 18.66 5.37
C ARG A 460 21.92 19.47 6.67
N GLU A 461 20.97 19.11 7.52
CA GLU A 461 21.16 19.04 8.97
C GLU A 461 20.80 17.60 9.38
N PHE A 462 21.79 16.87 9.90
CA PHE A 462 21.62 15.48 10.33
C PHE A 462 21.01 15.46 11.74
N GLU A 463 19.85 14.81 11.91
CA GLU A 463 19.46 14.25 13.20
C GLU A 463 19.79 12.75 13.18
N ASP A 464 20.76 12.35 14.01
CA ASP A 464 21.12 10.95 14.26
C ASP A 464 19.93 10.20 14.91
N GLU A 465 19.43 9.16 14.25
CA GLU A 465 18.62 8.11 14.88
C GLU A 465 19.45 6.83 15.05
N ASP A 466 19.62 6.44 16.31
CA ASP A 466 20.40 5.30 16.79
C ASP A 466 19.79 3.96 16.34
N ILE A 467 20.63 3.08 15.79
CA ILE A 467 20.36 1.65 15.59
C ILE A 467 20.73 0.92 16.89
N PRO A 468 19.81 0.18 17.56
CA PRO A 468 20.18 -0.63 18.71
C PRO A 468 20.95 -1.88 18.25
N SER A 469 22.16 -2.05 18.77
CA SER A 469 22.88 -3.32 18.71
C SER A 469 22.23 -4.32 19.68
N LYS A 470 21.82 -5.49 19.18
CA LYS A 470 21.63 -6.67 20.02
C LYS A 470 22.33 -7.86 19.38
N LYS A 471 23.40 -8.30 20.04
CA LYS A 471 23.96 -9.64 19.92
C LYS A 471 22.85 -10.64 20.26
N SER A 472 22.43 -11.45 19.31
CA SER A 472 21.58 -12.62 19.57
C SER A 472 22.49 -13.81 19.90
N ARG A 473 22.42 -14.27 21.15
CA ARG A 473 22.74 -15.66 21.49
C ARG A 473 21.72 -16.55 20.81
N VAL A 474 22.21 -17.61 20.18
CA VAL A 474 21.42 -18.72 19.64
C VAL A 474 20.75 -19.40 20.84
N ASN A 475 19.42 -19.38 20.88
CA ASN A 475 18.64 -20.29 21.72
C ASN A 475 17.77 -21.12 20.77
N GLU A 476 17.75 -22.42 21.05
CA GLU A 476 16.97 -23.46 20.40
C GLU A 476 15.51 -23.04 20.23
N ILE A 477 14.98 -23.28 19.03
CA ILE A 477 13.59 -22.98 18.66
C ILE A 477 12.77 -24.21 19.02
N ASP A 478 11.80 -24.05 19.92
CA ASP A 478 10.68 -24.98 20.07
C ASP A 478 9.77 -24.82 18.85
N ILE A 479 9.71 -25.86 18.01
CA ILE A 479 8.98 -25.90 16.74
C ILE A 479 7.65 -26.62 16.98
N GLU A 480 6.55 -25.88 16.96
CA GLU A 480 5.20 -26.44 16.86
C GLU A 480 4.40 -25.60 15.85
N ASP A 481 4.63 -25.82 14.55
CA ASP A 481 3.70 -25.47 13.46
C ASP A 481 4.06 -26.30 12.19
N GLY A 482 3.05 -26.87 11.51
CA GLY A 482 3.23 -27.88 10.45
C GLY A 482 3.84 -27.37 9.13
N GLU A 483 3.85 -26.07 8.88
CA GLU A 483 4.49 -25.45 7.70
C GLU A 483 6.02 -25.42 7.83
N ASP A 484 6.53 -25.27 9.06
CA ASP A 484 7.97 -25.30 9.33
C ASP A 484 8.54 -26.72 9.08
N MET A 485 7.75 -27.78 9.30
CA MET A 485 8.18 -29.16 9.06
C MET A 485 8.46 -29.45 7.58
N ALA A 486 7.67 -28.90 6.65
CA ALA A 486 7.90 -29.11 5.22
C ALA A 486 9.16 -28.40 4.74
N PHE A 487 9.36 -27.15 5.19
CA PHE A 487 10.55 -26.37 4.86
C PHE A 487 11.82 -26.97 5.45
N ILE A 488 11.76 -27.42 6.71
CA ILE A 488 12.86 -28.13 7.36
C ILE A 488 13.16 -29.43 6.63
N LYS A 489 12.13 -30.20 6.24
CA LYS A 489 12.35 -31.47 5.54
C LYS A 489 12.97 -31.27 4.16
N LEU A 490 12.57 -30.23 3.42
CA LEU A 490 13.20 -29.88 2.16
C LEU A 490 14.68 -29.48 2.34
N ALA A 491 14.99 -28.75 3.41
CA ALA A 491 16.38 -28.38 3.73
C ALA A 491 17.22 -29.60 4.16
N GLU A 492 16.64 -30.56 4.88
CA GLU A 492 17.29 -31.84 5.18
C GLU A 492 17.58 -32.63 3.90
N LEU A 493 16.58 -32.81 3.03
CA LEU A 493 16.73 -33.53 1.76
C LEU A 493 17.76 -32.88 0.82
N ALA A 494 17.88 -31.55 0.84
CA ALA A 494 18.90 -30.83 0.08
C ALA A 494 20.31 -31.15 0.58
N ARG A 495 20.51 -31.23 1.92
CA ARG A 495 21.79 -31.63 2.52
C ARG A 495 22.11 -33.10 2.30
N GLU A 496 21.10 -33.97 2.40
CA GLU A 496 21.25 -35.40 2.12
C GLU A 496 21.69 -35.63 0.67
N ALA A 497 21.19 -34.86 -0.29
CA ALA A 497 21.59 -34.94 -1.70
C ALA A 497 23.06 -34.57 -1.94
N ASN A 498 23.65 -33.75 -1.08
CA ASN A 498 25.05 -33.32 -1.15
C ASN A 498 25.95 -34.05 -0.14
N ALA A 499 25.45 -35.09 0.54
CA ALA A 499 26.16 -35.75 1.64
C ALA A 499 27.49 -36.37 1.20
N ASP A 500 27.54 -37.02 0.05
CA ASP A 500 28.77 -37.66 -0.46
C ASP A 500 29.86 -36.60 -0.78
N ILE A 501 29.46 -35.45 -1.33
CA ILE A 501 30.36 -34.31 -1.62
C ILE A 501 30.83 -33.67 -0.32
N TRP A 502 29.96 -33.63 0.69
CA TRP A 502 30.29 -33.14 2.02
C TRP A 502 31.33 -34.05 2.69
N GLU A 503 31.14 -35.37 2.66
CA GLU A 503 32.09 -36.34 3.21
C GLU A 503 33.46 -36.25 2.52
N GLU A 504 33.49 -36.18 1.18
CA GLU A 504 34.74 -36.02 0.42
C GLU A 504 35.48 -34.72 0.78
N LYS A 505 34.76 -33.61 0.97
CA LYS A 505 35.35 -32.34 1.40
C LYS A 505 35.88 -32.40 2.83
N VAL A 506 35.18 -33.08 3.74
CA VAL A 506 35.62 -33.26 5.14
C VAL A 506 36.90 -34.09 5.18
N ASP A 507 36.93 -35.23 4.49
CA ASP A 507 38.11 -36.10 4.42
C ASP A 507 39.33 -35.36 3.84
N LYS A 508 39.13 -34.61 2.74
CA LYS A 508 40.18 -33.78 2.15
C LYS A 508 40.74 -32.72 3.11
N TYR A 509 39.91 -32.13 3.96
CA TYR A 509 40.37 -31.16 4.95
C TYR A 509 41.04 -31.81 6.15
N MET A 510 40.62 -33.02 6.54
CA MET A 510 41.24 -33.81 7.59
C MET A 510 42.63 -34.32 7.20
N ASP A 511 42.82 -34.68 5.93
CA ASP A 511 44.13 -35.06 5.38
C ASP A 511 45.15 -33.90 5.37
N GLY A 512 44.69 -32.65 5.52
CA GLY A 512 45.49 -31.44 5.60
C GLY A 512 45.81 -30.97 7.02
N ASP A 513 45.86 -31.88 8.02
CA ASP A 513 46.09 -31.61 9.45
C ASP A 513 45.04 -30.70 10.13
N MET A 514 43.87 -30.51 9.53
CA MET A 514 42.76 -29.74 10.14
C MET A 514 42.01 -30.59 11.18
N LYS A 515 41.61 -29.99 12.31
CA LYS A 515 40.74 -30.66 13.29
C LYS A 515 39.34 -30.90 12.71
N GLU A 516 38.74 -32.04 13.07
CA GLU A 516 37.43 -32.51 12.61
C GLU A 516 36.32 -31.46 12.66
N ASP A 517 36.14 -30.80 13.81
CA ASP A 517 35.13 -29.75 13.97
C ASP A 517 35.32 -28.57 12.99
N HIS A 518 36.57 -28.22 12.70
CA HIS A 518 36.92 -27.16 11.75
C HIS A 518 36.75 -27.61 10.29
N ALA A 519 37.10 -28.86 9.97
CA ALA A 519 36.91 -29.47 8.66
C ALA A 519 35.41 -29.52 8.30
N MET A 520 34.57 -30.00 9.22
CA MET A 520 33.10 -30.01 9.08
C MET A 520 32.51 -28.62 8.88
N SER A 521 32.96 -27.64 9.69
CA SER A 521 32.50 -26.24 9.58
C SER A 521 32.89 -25.60 8.24
N LYS A 522 34.11 -25.88 7.76
CA LYS A 522 34.61 -25.41 6.46
C LYS A 522 33.86 -26.05 5.30
N ALA A 523 33.60 -27.36 5.36
CA ALA A 523 32.79 -28.08 4.37
C ALA A 523 31.36 -27.52 4.29
N ASN A 524 30.69 -27.33 5.43
CA ASN A 524 29.37 -26.70 5.50
C ASN A 524 29.33 -25.29 4.91
N ARG A 525 30.38 -24.48 5.13
CA ARG A 525 30.46 -23.12 4.56
C ARG A 525 30.63 -23.15 3.04
N LYS A 526 31.35 -24.15 2.54
CA LYS A 526 31.70 -24.32 1.12
C LYS A 526 30.66 -25.09 0.31
N LEU A 527 29.68 -25.72 0.96
CA LEU A 527 28.53 -26.38 0.32
C LEU A 527 27.23 -25.59 0.47
N LYS A 528 27.31 -24.42 1.12
CA LYS A 528 26.12 -23.64 1.46
C LYS A 528 25.35 -23.18 0.23
N ASP A 529 26.05 -22.84 -0.86
CA ASP A 529 25.42 -22.36 -2.07
C ASP A 529 24.81 -23.53 -2.86
N GLU A 530 25.49 -24.68 -2.90
CA GLU A 530 25.02 -25.92 -3.51
C GLU A 530 23.82 -26.53 -2.76
N ASP A 531 23.83 -26.51 -1.42
CA ASP A 531 22.68 -26.87 -0.59
C ASP A 531 21.50 -25.93 -0.83
N MET A 532 21.77 -24.64 -1.07
CA MET A 532 20.74 -23.65 -1.34
C MET A 532 20.13 -23.84 -2.73
N ASP A 533 20.93 -24.18 -3.73
CA ASP A 533 20.45 -24.47 -5.08
C ASP A 533 19.60 -25.73 -5.10
N GLN A 534 20.03 -26.80 -4.41
CA GLN A 534 19.23 -28.02 -4.21
C GLN A 534 17.91 -27.72 -3.47
N PHE A 535 17.98 -26.91 -2.42
CA PHE A 535 16.80 -26.48 -1.68
C PHE A 535 15.82 -25.69 -2.56
N LEU A 536 16.31 -24.69 -3.29
CA LEU A 536 15.49 -23.84 -4.16
C LEU A 536 14.87 -24.62 -5.31
N SER A 537 15.59 -25.58 -5.88
CA SER A 537 15.08 -26.48 -6.91
C SER A 537 13.88 -27.29 -6.39
N ARG A 538 14.05 -27.97 -5.25
CA ARG A 538 12.96 -28.76 -4.63
C ARG A 538 11.79 -27.90 -4.18
N TYR A 539 12.08 -26.70 -3.65
CA TYR A 539 11.05 -25.75 -3.26
C TYR A 539 10.26 -25.22 -4.47
N SER A 540 10.92 -25.01 -5.62
CA SER A 540 10.26 -24.66 -6.88
C SER A 540 9.31 -25.77 -7.32
N SER A 541 9.74 -27.03 -7.32
CA SER A 541 8.89 -28.18 -7.65
C SER A 541 7.68 -28.26 -6.72
N LEU A 542 7.86 -28.05 -5.41
CA LEU A 542 6.75 -28.00 -4.46
C LEU A 542 5.73 -26.91 -4.80
N ILE A 543 6.21 -25.71 -5.15
CA ILE A 543 5.33 -24.60 -5.56
C ILE A 543 4.56 -24.97 -6.83
N GLU A 544 5.22 -25.56 -7.83
CA GLU A 544 4.57 -26.01 -9.05
C GLU A 544 3.48 -27.04 -8.77
N TYR A 545 3.72 -28.00 -7.86
CA TYR A 545 2.70 -28.96 -7.42
C TYR A 545 1.52 -28.28 -6.73
N LEU A 546 1.78 -27.31 -5.84
CA LEU A 546 0.72 -26.56 -5.16
C LEU A 546 -0.12 -25.75 -6.15
N ILE A 547 0.51 -25.13 -7.14
CA ILE A 547 -0.17 -24.38 -8.20
C ILE A 547 -1.07 -25.30 -9.03
N GLN A 548 -0.57 -26.49 -9.41
CA GLN A 548 -1.37 -27.48 -10.14
C GLN A 548 -2.52 -28.04 -9.29
N LEU A 549 -2.33 -28.22 -7.98
CA LEU A 549 -3.38 -28.65 -7.06
C LEU A 549 -4.44 -27.57 -6.79
N GLN A 550 -4.10 -26.29 -6.93
CA GLN A 550 -5.04 -25.18 -6.76
C GLN A 550 -5.76 -24.81 -8.05
N ASN A 551 -5.06 -24.85 -9.19
CA ASN A 551 -5.58 -24.34 -10.46
C ASN A 551 -5.80 -25.44 -11.51
N GLY A 552 -5.49 -26.70 -11.19
CA GLY A 552 -5.61 -27.82 -12.11
C GLY A 552 -7.03 -28.34 -12.29
N LYS A 553 -7.22 -29.13 -13.36
CA LYS A 553 -8.50 -29.77 -13.71
C LYS A 553 -9.05 -30.66 -12.59
N LEU A 554 -8.18 -31.25 -11.77
CA LEU A 554 -8.59 -32.07 -10.62
C LEU A 554 -9.22 -31.22 -9.51
N HIS A 555 -8.62 -30.06 -9.19
CA HIS A 555 -9.17 -29.10 -8.23
C HIS A 555 -10.58 -28.67 -8.62
N GLY A 556 -10.75 -28.26 -9.88
CA GLY A 556 -12.07 -27.86 -10.39
C GLY A 556 -13.12 -28.98 -10.29
N LYS A 557 -12.73 -30.24 -10.49
CA LYS A 557 -13.64 -31.40 -10.31
C LYS A 557 -14.01 -31.62 -8.85
N VAL A 558 -13.04 -31.52 -7.93
CA VAL A 558 -13.25 -31.66 -6.49
C VAL A 558 -14.17 -30.54 -5.99
N MET A 559 -13.86 -29.28 -6.32
CA MET A 559 -14.65 -28.12 -5.91
C MET A 559 -16.06 -28.15 -6.49
N LYS A 560 -16.23 -28.48 -7.78
CA LYS A 560 -17.56 -28.62 -8.39
C LYS A 560 -18.43 -29.66 -7.68
N MET A 561 -17.82 -30.75 -7.21
CA MET A 561 -18.54 -31.76 -6.43
C MET A 561 -18.89 -31.27 -5.03
N ILE A 562 -17.96 -30.59 -4.34
CA ILE A 562 -18.23 -29.99 -3.03
C ILE A 562 -19.38 -28.99 -3.14
N THR A 563 -19.31 -28.06 -4.09
CA THR A 563 -20.37 -27.06 -4.33
C THR A 563 -21.70 -27.72 -4.65
N GLY A 564 -21.72 -28.78 -5.48
CA GLY A 564 -22.94 -29.54 -5.75
C GLY A 564 -23.56 -30.16 -4.50
N LEU A 565 -22.76 -30.85 -3.69
CA LEU A 565 -23.21 -31.48 -2.45
C LEU A 565 -23.71 -30.46 -1.43
N VAL A 566 -23.04 -29.31 -1.34
CA VAL A 566 -23.43 -28.22 -0.43
C VAL A 566 -24.74 -27.58 -0.88
N ASN A 567 -24.93 -27.38 -2.19
CA ASN A 567 -26.18 -26.87 -2.75
C ASN A 567 -27.36 -27.84 -2.53
N ASP A 568 -27.08 -29.13 -2.45
CA ASP A 568 -28.06 -30.17 -2.08
C ASP A 568 -28.34 -30.22 -0.55
N GLY A 569 -27.81 -29.26 0.22
CA GLY A 569 -28.05 -29.11 1.65
C GLY A 569 -27.10 -29.89 2.56
N MET A 570 -25.98 -30.41 2.02
CA MET A 570 -24.99 -31.13 2.81
C MET A 570 -24.02 -30.17 3.54
N ASP A 571 -23.70 -30.53 4.78
CA ASP A 571 -22.65 -29.87 5.56
C ASP A 571 -21.30 -29.86 4.81
N TYR A 572 -20.63 -28.71 4.82
CA TYR A 572 -19.41 -28.44 4.05
C TYR A 572 -18.28 -29.41 4.38
N GLU A 573 -18.09 -29.74 5.67
CA GLU A 573 -17.03 -30.64 6.11
C GLU A 573 -17.29 -32.08 5.66
N LYS A 574 -18.56 -32.52 5.67
CA LYS A 574 -18.97 -33.81 5.11
C LYS A 574 -18.82 -33.85 3.59
N ALA A 575 -19.18 -32.78 2.90
CA ALA A 575 -19.03 -32.66 1.45
C ALA A 575 -17.56 -32.78 1.02
N ILE A 576 -16.64 -32.13 1.75
CA ILE A 576 -15.19 -32.26 1.56
C ILE A 576 -14.74 -33.72 1.73
N LYS A 577 -15.10 -34.38 2.84
CA LYS A 577 -14.68 -35.77 3.11
C LYS A 577 -15.14 -36.74 2.03
N ILE A 578 -16.34 -36.55 1.49
CA ILE A 578 -16.89 -37.37 0.41
C ILE A 578 -16.18 -37.09 -0.91
N ALA A 579 -15.94 -35.81 -1.24
CA ALA A 579 -15.21 -35.42 -2.44
C ALA A 579 -13.78 -35.96 -2.42
N ILE A 580 -13.05 -35.78 -1.31
CA ILE A 580 -11.69 -36.32 -1.13
C ILE A 580 -11.70 -37.84 -1.27
N ARG A 581 -12.61 -38.57 -0.60
CA ARG A 581 -12.67 -40.03 -0.70
C ARG A 581 -12.91 -40.51 -2.15
N LYS A 582 -13.71 -39.78 -2.92
CA LYS A 582 -14.00 -40.13 -4.32
C LYS A 582 -12.82 -39.87 -5.25
N TYR A 583 -12.13 -38.75 -5.07
CA TYR A 583 -11.00 -38.34 -5.91
C TYR A 583 -9.64 -38.80 -5.37
N LYS A 584 -9.62 -39.49 -4.22
CA LYS A 584 -8.42 -40.02 -3.56
C LYS A 584 -7.48 -40.75 -4.54
N PRO A 585 -7.93 -41.69 -5.40
CA PRO A 585 -7.01 -42.37 -6.32
C PRO A 585 -6.35 -41.44 -7.34
N MET A 586 -7.04 -40.36 -7.74
CA MET A 586 -6.49 -39.37 -8.69
C MET A 586 -5.57 -38.36 -8.00
N LEU A 587 -5.80 -38.10 -6.72
CA LEU A 587 -4.90 -37.30 -5.88
C LEU A 587 -3.63 -38.09 -5.54
N GLU A 588 -3.75 -39.39 -5.27
CA GLU A 588 -2.61 -40.29 -5.06
C GLU A 588 -1.81 -40.48 -6.35
N SER A 589 -2.45 -40.71 -7.50
CA SER A 589 -1.72 -40.81 -8.78
C SER A 589 -1.00 -39.51 -9.18
N PHE A 590 -1.57 -38.35 -8.82
CA PHE A 590 -0.94 -37.06 -9.02
C PHE A 590 0.33 -36.89 -8.16
N LEU A 591 0.34 -37.45 -6.96
CA LEU A 591 1.52 -37.47 -6.08
C LEU A 591 2.56 -38.50 -6.56
N ASP A 592 2.14 -39.62 -7.13
CA ASP A 592 3.04 -40.65 -7.66
C ASP A 592 3.74 -40.21 -8.96
N GLU A 593 3.02 -39.58 -9.90
CA GLU A 593 3.60 -38.99 -11.13
C GLU A 593 4.61 -37.86 -10.84
N ALA A 594 4.48 -37.19 -9.69
CA ALA A 594 5.40 -36.16 -9.23
C ALA A 594 6.73 -36.74 -8.70
N ILE A 595 6.69 -37.90 -8.05
CA ILE A 595 7.88 -38.58 -7.50
C ILE A 595 8.74 -39.17 -8.63
N ASP A 596 8.12 -39.69 -9.69
CA ASP A 596 8.85 -40.26 -10.84
C ASP A 596 9.57 -39.19 -11.69
N ASN A 597 9.16 -37.92 -11.62
CA ASN A 597 9.83 -36.81 -12.31
C ASN A 597 11.06 -36.26 -11.56
N GLU A 598 11.16 -36.46 -10.23
CA GLU A 598 12.38 -36.10 -9.47
C GLU A 598 13.55 -37.04 -9.76
N THR A 599 13.29 -38.29 -10.19
CA THR A 599 14.36 -39.27 -10.50
C THR A 599 14.96 -39.12 -11.91
N ASN A 600 14.43 -38.23 -12.75
CA ASN A 600 14.92 -38.00 -14.12
C ASN A 600 15.74 -36.70 -14.29
N ILE A 601 16.09 -36.01 -13.19
CA ILE A 601 17.02 -34.87 -13.19
C ILE A 601 18.41 -35.33 -12.71
N ASP A 602 18.87 -36.48 -13.21
CA ASP A 602 20.27 -36.90 -13.16
C ASP A 602 20.74 -37.03 -14.61
N GLY A 603 21.14 -35.91 -15.21
CA GLY A 603 21.50 -35.92 -16.63
C GLY A 603 21.62 -34.57 -17.31
N SER A 604 22.20 -33.57 -16.67
CA SER A 604 22.84 -32.48 -17.40
C SER A 604 24.14 -32.10 -16.72
N GLU A 605 25.23 -32.72 -17.18
CA GLU A 605 26.59 -32.25 -16.95
C GLU A 605 26.67 -30.78 -17.37
N SER A 606 26.72 -29.87 -16.39
CA SER A 606 27.35 -28.57 -16.60
C SER A 606 28.84 -28.74 -16.31
N GLU A 607 29.63 -28.99 -17.35
CA GLU A 607 31.05 -28.70 -17.32
C GLU A 607 31.22 -27.22 -16.98
N ASN A 608 31.49 -26.91 -15.70
CA ASN A 608 32.17 -25.69 -15.31
C ASN A 608 33.46 -26.11 -14.65
N SER A 609 34.54 -25.65 -15.26
CA SER A 609 35.93 -25.85 -14.90
C SER A 609 36.17 -25.65 -13.41
N ILE A 610 36.95 -26.58 -12.85
CA ILE A 610 37.79 -26.34 -11.70
C ILE A 610 38.76 -25.21 -12.12
N ASP A 611 38.38 -23.96 -11.83
CA ASP A 611 39.36 -22.88 -11.73
C ASP A 611 39.83 -22.83 -10.29
N ASP A 612 41.07 -23.29 -10.11
CA ASP A 612 41.90 -23.03 -8.95
C ASP A 612 42.13 -21.51 -8.82
N ASP A 613 41.27 -20.82 -8.06
CA ASP A 613 41.63 -19.52 -7.51
C ASP A 613 42.38 -19.75 -6.19
N GLU A 614 43.70 -19.85 -6.32
CA GLU A 614 44.67 -19.47 -5.29
C GLU A 614 44.42 -17.99 -4.91
N GLU A 615 43.57 -17.73 -3.93
CA GLU A 615 43.67 -16.51 -3.13
C GLU A 615 44.52 -16.81 -1.90
N GLU A 616 45.77 -16.37 -1.96
CA GLU A 616 46.69 -16.18 -0.84
C GLU A 616 45.97 -15.37 0.27
N GLU A 617 45.55 -16.03 1.36
CA GLU A 617 45.41 -15.37 2.65
C GLU A 617 46.77 -15.47 3.36
N GLU A 618 47.48 -14.34 3.40
CA GLU A 618 48.67 -14.13 4.23
C GLU A 618 48.36 -14.53 5.69
N GLU A 619 48.97 -15.63 6.14
CA GLU A 619 49.13 -15.94 7.55
C GLU A 619 50.07 -14.88 8.16
N GLU A 620 49.53 -14.01 9.02
CA GLU A 620 50.37 -13.33 10.02
C GLU A 620 50.69 -14.38 11.10
N ASP A 621 51.91 -14.91 11.02
CA ASP A 621 52.57 -15.70 12.06
C ASP A 621 52.53 -14.96 13.42
N GLU A 622 51.74 -15.45 14.36
CA GLU A 622 51.98 -15.28 15.79
C GLU A 622 52.92 -16.41 16.25
N ASP A 623 54.23 -16.20 16.09
CA ASP A 623 55.26 -17.02 16.75
C ASP A 623 55.32 -16.71 18.26
N ASP A 624 54.76 -17.65 19.00
CA ASP A 624 55.28 -18.34 20.17
C ASP A 624 56.15 -17.62 21.23
N GLU A 625 55.56 -17.66 22.43
CA GLU A 625 56.12 -18.17 23.68
C GLU A 625 57.43 -17.62 24.32
N SER A 626 57.23 -17.34 25.62
CA SER A 626 58.14 -17.51 26.75
C SER A 626 59.03 -16.32 27.12
N SER A 627 58.78 -15.75 28.30
CA SER A 627 59.57 -16.11 29.49
C SER A 627 59.20 -15.25 30.70
N THR A 628 59.06 -15.98 31.80
CA THR A 628 59.24 -15.63 33.20
C THR A 628 60.10 -14.38 33.49
N ILE A 629 59.49 -13.36 34.10
CA ILE A 629 59.81 -12.70 35.40
C ILE A 629 58.93 -11.45 35.56
#